data_AF-D3BUY1-F1
#
_entry.id   AF-D3BUY1-F1
#
_cell.length_a   1.000
_cell.length_b   1.000
_cell.length_c   1.000
_cell.angle_alpha   90.00
_cell.angle_beta   90.00
_cell.angle_gamma   90.00
#
_symmetry.space_group_name_H-M   'P 1'
#
loop_
_entity.id
_entity.type
_entity.pdbx_description
1 polymer ?
#
loop_
_entity_poly.entity_id
_entity_poly.type
_entity_poly.pdbx_seq_one_letter_code
_entity_poly.pdbx_strand_id
1 'polypeptide(L)'
;MESNQIDKIFVNLSHLILNKIISYLDENIDRICFSLVCKRWFNDRDKYLIFNTDYICINSNNNNDITHNHKLFKLPSYNNIFNKSIQSKTDCSLFIGATRFLFGVYDFYYDKYTDLKSIPSYISMITLPSEISDIEYFYQLLLESQSVTTLNGCHTLRYGLPKTIKTLSFSHRFNELLVKGSLPSSLEVLGFHNSFKQAIQAGVLPEGLLEFNLYSIDYQFEFQPGVFPSSLKTLNLFYYRNTIKAGVLPENLECLYYSGECTSLKDGVLPKSLKKLVNVPMTWLQAISSLPNLEIIHFFQIKKVISTLNLDLLPPSLKVLKFKQFKLIGTMPTSIKSLCIVECEFQFEEIFPETLQYHFESLQYLSDRILSIPPNVKIDKLIINGSIDQKNCSLSLPSGISSTRLDMTLDQGDGFLRIDGNDQTTLKELRLPYSDIQPRAFIPNTIKELDIGDNSLIYCLDLIKSIDSIKTLMFSKFPKIEIISPESFKTINNIIYTEETYRNIVIYRKLDDNYYLILFP
;
A
#
# COMPACT_ATOMS: atom_id res chain seq x y z
N MET A 1 -8.92 27.97 41.77
CA MET A 1 -8.59 26.57 42.14
C MET A 1 -9.52 25.60 41.40
N GLU A 2 -9.52 25.58 40.07
CA GLU A 2 -10.39 24.67 39.28
C GLU A 2 -9.69 23.95 38.12
N SER A 3 -8.40 24.23 37.82
CA SER A 3 -7.68 23.54 36.73
C SER A 3 -7.19 22.13 37.07
N ASN A 4 -7.17 21.73 38.34
CA ASN A 4 -6.56 20.46 38.80
C ASN A 4 -7.51 19.23 38.82
N GLN A 5 -8.79 19.38 38.48
CA GLN A 5 -9.72 18.24 38.43
C GLN A 5 -9.70 17.51 37.08
N ILE A 6 -9.54 18.23 35.96
CA ILE A 6 -9.53 17.65 34.61
C ILE A 6 -8.27 16.78 34.40
N ASP A 7 -7.10 17.24 34.86
CA ASP A 7 -5.85 16.46 34.79
C ASP A 7 -5.92 15.17 35.60
N LYS A 8 -6.67 15.16 36.72
CA LYS A 8 -6.89 13.95 37.52
C LYS A 8 -7.80 12.94 36.83
N ILE A 9 -8.71 13.36 35.96
CA ILE A 9 -9.61 12.43 35.24
C ILE A 9 -8.78 11.55 34.31
N PHE A 10 -7.88 12.15 33.52
CA PHE A 10 -7.04 11.41 32.59
C PHE A 10 -6.04 10.51 33.32
N VAL A 11 -5.36 11.02 34.36
CA VAL A 11 -4.42 10.18 35.12
C VAL A 11 -5.11 8.99 35.77
N ASN A 12 -6.41 9.08 36.10
CA ASN A 12 -7.19 8.04 36.79
C ASN A 12 -7.98 7.09 35.88
N LEU A 13 -7.75 7.10 34.56
CA LEU A 13 -8.37 6.13 33.65
C LEU A 13 -8.13 4.68 34.10
N SER A 14 -9.13 3.81 33.89
CA SER A 14 -9.03 2.38 34.21
C SER A 14 -8.11 1.67 33.22
N HIS A 15 -7.51 0.54 33.63
CA HIS A 15 -6.64 -0.24 32.72
C HIS A 15 -7.41 -0.76 31.49
N LEU A 16 -8.72 -0.98 31.60
CA LEU A 16 -9.57 -1.34 30.45
C LEU A 16 -9.64 -0.22 29.41
N ILE A 17 -9.82 1.03 29.86
CA ILE A 17 -9.84 2.18 28.95
C ILE A 17 -8.45 2.41 28.36
N LEU A 18 -7.39 2.33 29.17
CA LEU A 18 -6.02 2.46 28.69
C LEU A 18 -5.68 1.39 27.64
N ASN A 19 -6.06 0.13 27.87
CA ASN A 19 -5.89 -0.95 26.91
C ASN A 19 -6.66 -0.69 25.61
N LYS A 20 -7.90 -0.18 25.70
CA LYS A 20 -8.69 0.20 24.53
C LYS A 20 -8.03 1.34 23.74
N ILE A 21 -7.47 2.35 24.41
CA ILE A 21 -6.71 3.43 23.77
C ILE A 21 -5.47 2.86 23.06
N ILE A 22 -4.69 2.02 23.74
CA ILE A 22 -3.51 1.36 23.16
C ILE A 22 -3.88 0.55 21.91
N SER A 23 -5.06 -0.08 21.87
CA SER A 23 -5.51 -0.85 20.69
C SER A 23 -5.76 0.00 19.44
N TYR A 24 -5.86 1.33 19.58
CA TYR A 24 -5.96 2.29 18.46
C TYR A 24 -4.62 2.96 18.12
N LEU A 25 -3.53 2.61 18.82
CA LEU A 25 -2.18 3.05 18.48
C LEU A 25 -1.48 1.95 17.70
N ASP A 26 -1.29 2.15 16.40
CA ASP A 26 -0.69 1.12 15.52
C ASP A 26 0.81 0.96 15.79
N GLU A 27 1.51 2.08 16.01
CA GLU A 27 2.95 2.16 16.18
C GLU A 27 3.40 1.85 17.61
N ASN A 28 4.35 0.92 17.76
CA ASN A 28 4.88 0.54 19.07
C ASN A 28 5.61 1.69 19.78
N ILE A 29 6.25 2.59 19.03
CA ILE A 29 6.90 3.76 19.60
C ILE A 29 5.89 4.71 20.25
N ASP A 30 4.69 4.84 19.68
CA ASP A 30 3.61 5.67 20.22
C ASP A 30 2.99 5.03 21.47
N ARG A 31 2.90 3.69 21.52
CA ARG A 31 2.51 2.96 22.74
C ARG A 31 3.47 3.23 23.89
N ILE A 32 4.79 3.24 23.61
CA ILE A 32 5.82 3.57 24.61
C ILE A 32 5.65 5.02 25.07
N CYS A 33 5.59 5.98 24.13
CA CYS A 33 5.35 7.40 24.44
C CYS A 33 4.11 7.60 25.31
N PHE A 34 3.01 6.92 24.98
CA PHE A 34 1.77 6.97 25.74
C PHE A 34 1.98 6.54 27.20
N SER A 35 2.70 5.44 27.43
CA SER A 35 2.98 5.00 28.80
C SER A 35 3.91 5.92 29.59
N LEU A 36 4.69 6.77 28.91
CA LEU A 36 5.60 7.74 29.52
C LEU A 36 4.91 9.06 29.93
N VAL A 37 3.65 9.29 29.54
CA VAL A 37 2.93 10.55 29.81
C VAL A 37 2.81 10.86 31.30
N CYS A 38 2.60 9.85 32.16
CA CYS A 38 2.57 10.06 33.61
C CYS A 38 3.10 8.86 34.39
N LYS A 39 3.54 9.13 35.64
CA LYS A 39 4.14 8.12 36.52
C LYS A 39 3.25 6.91 36.78
N ARG A 40 1.93 7.10 36.93
CA ARG A 40 1.00 5.98 37.15
C ARG A 40 0.97 5.06 35.92
N TRP A 41 0.78 5.63 34.74
CA TRP A 41 0.72 4.87 33.49
C TRP A 41 2.03 4.14 33.22
N PHE A 42 3.17 4.77 33.50
CA PHE A 42 4.45 4.11 33.38
C PHE A 42 4.58 2.95 34.37
N ASN A 43 4.23 3.14 35.64
CA ASN A 43 4.35 2.09 36.65
C ASN A 43 3.38 0.92 36.41
N ASP A 44 2.18 1.19 35.90
CA ASP A 44 1.15 0.19 35.62
C ASP A 44 1.25 -0.39 34.19
N ARG A 45 2.25 -0.02 33.39
CA ARG A 45 2.36 -0.39 31.95
C ARG A 45 2.13 -1.88 31.67
N ASP A 46 2.65 -2.78 32.51
CA ASP A 46 2.50 -4.23 32.37
C ASP A 46 1.04 -4.74 32.46
N LYS A 47 0.11 -3.91 32.93
CA LYS A 47 -1.31 -4.26 33.13
C LYS A 47 -2.21 -3.89 31.95
N TYR A 48 -1.78 -2.97 31.08
CA TYR A 48 -2.62 -2.48 30.00
C TYR A 48 -1.91 -2.41 28.64
N LEU A 49 -0.57 -2.34 28.63
CA LEU A 49 0.21 -2.18 27.41
C LEU A 49 0.65 -3.53 26.86
N ILE A 50 0.37 -3.73 25.58
CA ILE A 50 0.89 -4.83 24.75
C ILE A 50 1.44 -4.21 23.47
N PHE A 51 2.48 -4.79 22.88
CA PHE A 51 2.99 -4.31 21.59
C PHE A 51 2.22 -4.91 20.43
N ASN A 52 2.13 -4.14 19.36
CA ASN A 52 1.68 -4.61 18.06
C ASN A 52 2.77 -5.54 17.51
N THR A 53 2.43 -6.81 17.29
CA THR A 53 3.36 -7.84 16.85
C THR A 53 3.51 -7.91 15.33
N ASP A 54 2.70 -7.17 14.58
CA ASP A 54 2.74 -7.17 13.11
C ASP A 54 4.06 -6.61 12.59
N TYR A 55 4.70 -5.73 13.38
CA TYR A 55 5.96 -5.06 13.07
C TYR A 55 7.15 -5.57 13.90
N ILE A 56 6.99 -6.69 14.61
CA ILE A 56 8.08 -7.28 15.41
C ILE A 56 8.58 -8.54 14.72
N CYS A 57 9.75 -8.47 14.11
CA CYS A 57 10.45 -9.63 13.59
C CYS A 57 10.98 -10.48 14.75
N ILE A 58 10.50 -11.72 14.88
CA ILE A 58 10.91 -12.65 15.95
C ILE A 58 12.32 -13.24 15.69
N ASN A 59 12.91 -12.96 14.53
CA ASN A 59 14.31 -13.19 14.12
C ASN A 59 15.07 -14.30 14.89
N SER A 60 14.60 -15.53 14.78
CA SER A 60 15.38 -16.69 15.17
C SER A 60 16.23 -17.16 13.99
N ASN A 61 17.45 -16.60 13.83
CA ASN A 61 18.47 -17.32 13.07
C ASN A 61 18.80 -18.62 13.82
N ASN A 62 18.31 -19.75 13.31
CA ASN A 62 18.67 -21.11 13.72
C ASN A 62 18.59 -21.45 15.22
N ASN A 63 17.73 -20.81 16.01
CA ASN A 63 17.55 -21.19 17.41
C ASN A 63 16.13 -20.90 17.91
N ASN A 64 15.50 -21.88 18.55
CA ASN A 64 14.20 -21.76 19.25
C ASN A 64 14.22 -20.77 20.44
N ASP A 65 15.23 -19.89 20.52
CA ASP A 65 15.54 -19.08 21.67
C ASP A 65 15.14 -17.63 21.43
N ILE A 66 13.90 -17.32 21.80
CA ILE A 66 13.29 -15.97 21.81
C ILE A 66 14.19 -14.94 22.51
N THR A 67 15.14 -15.39 23.34
CA THR A 67 16.10 -14.53 24.05
C THR A 67 17.04 -13.74 23.13
N HIS A 68 17.28 -14.16 21.89
CA HIS A 68 18.13 -13.39 20.96
C HIS A 68 17.50 -12.06 20.53
N ASN A 69 16.17 -11.94 20.56
CA ASN A 69 15.46 -10.69 20.27
C ASN A 69 15.73 -9.59 21.29
N HIS A 70 16.12 -9.95 22.52
CA HIS A 70 16.56 -8.98 23.53
C HIS A 70 17.81 -8.18 23.13
N LYS A 71 18.59 -8.64 22.15
CA LYS A 71 19.73 -7.86 21.65
C LYS A 71 19.28 -6.66 20.80
N LEU A 72 18.13 -6.74 20.13
CA LEU A 72 17.60 -5.68 19.27
C LEU A 72 16.75 -4.67 20.05
N PHE A 73 16.00 -5.12 21.06
CA PHE A 73 15.20 -4.25 21.92
C PHE A 73 15.98 -3.72 23.14
N LYS A 74 16.21 -2.41 23.21
CA LYS A 74 17.13 -1.79 24.19
C LYS A 74 16.48 -1.16 25.42
N LEU A 75 15.16 -1.27 25.61
CA LEU A 75 14.44 -0.62 26.71
C LEU A 75 14.12 -1.61 27.84
N PRO A 76 14.94 -1.71 28.91
CA PRO A 76 14.81 -2.80 29.89
C PRO A 76 13.47 -2.78 30.63
N SER A 77 12.91 -1.59 30.87
CA SER A 77 11.62 -1.40 31.53
C SER A 77 10.44 -2.01 30.75
N TYR A 78 10.59 -2.28 29.45
CA TYR A 78 9.55 -2.82 28.58
C TYR A 78 9.80 -4.27 28.15
N ASN A 79 10.89 -4.91 28.60
CA ASN A 79 11.23 -6.28 28.21
C ASN A 79 10.13 -7.30 28.52
N ASN A 80 9.47 -7.17 29.67
CA ASN A 80 8.39 -8.09 30.05
C ASN A 80 7.19 -7.97 29.10
N ILE A 81 6.82 -6.73 28.75
CA ILE A 81 5.75 -6.44 27.78
C ILE A 81 6.12 -7.00 26.42
N PHE A 82 7.36 -6.78 25.96
CA PHE A 82 7.86 -7.30 24.69
C PHE A 82 7.73 -8.82 24.62
N ASN A 83 8.21 -9.52 25.66
CA ASN A 83 8.13 -10.99 25.73
C ASN A 83 6.69 -11.50 25.77
N LYS A 84 5.82 -10.89 26.59
CA LYS A 84 4.38 -11.22 26.63
C LYS A 84 3.72 -11.04 25.27
N SER A 85 4.07 -9.97 24.55
CA SER A 85 3.52 -9.68 23.22
C SER A 85 3.92 -10.76 22.22
N ILE A 86 5.21 -11.10 22.15
CA ILE A 86 5.71 -12.17 21.27
C ILE A 86 5.07 -13.52 21.59
N GLN A 87 4.96 -13.88 22.87
CA GLN A 87 4.35 -15.15 23.30
C GLN A 87 2.86 -15.25 22.96
N SER A 88 2.17 -14.12 22.75
CA SER A 88 0.76 -14.10 22.35
C SER A 88 0.54 -14.23 20.84
N LYS A 89 1.60 -14.19 20.02
CA LYS A 89 1.49 -14.27 18.56
C LYS A 89 1.11 -15.70 18.14
N THR A 90 0.01 -15.81 17.38
CA THR A 90 -0.56 -17.10 16.94
C THR A 90 -0.70 -17.22 15.42
N ASP A 91 -0.47 -16.12 14.69
CA ASP A 91 -0.60 -16.00 13.23
C ASP A 91 0.79 -15.73 12.62
N CYS A 92 1.77 -16.58 12.94
CA CYS A 92 3.15 -16.38 12.56
C CYS A 92 3.44 -16.91 11.15
N SER A 93 4.39 -16.24 10.50
CA SER A 93 4.85 -16.55 9.15
C SER A 93 6.20 -17.26 9.15
N LEU A 94 6.33 -18.31 8.34
CA LEU A 94 7.51 -19.15 8.24
C LEU A 94 8.04 -19.17 6.80
N PHE A 95 9.31 -18.86 6.62
CA PHE A 95 10.03 -19.05 5.35
C PHE A 95 11.03 -20.19 5.45
N ILE A 96 11.04 -21.07 4.45
CA ILE A 96 11.95 -22.23 4.41
C ILE A 96 12.87 -22.15 3.20
N GLY A 97 14.10 -21.67 3.31
CA GLY A 97 15.06 -21.64 2.21
C GLY A 97 16.20 -20.65 2.44
N ALA A 98 17.14 -20.58 1.50
CA ALA A 98 18.31 -19.71 1.62
C ALA A 98 17.93 -18.22 1.70
N THR A 99 18.32 -17.56 2.79
CA THR A 99 17.78 -16.27 3.27
C THR A 99 18.53 -15.03 2.78
N ARG A 100 19.37 -15.13 1.73
CA ARG A 100 20.33 -14.05 1.40
C ARG A 100 19.70 -12.66 1.18
N PHE A 101 18.37 -12.55 1.00
CA PHE A 101 17.67 -11.28 0.74
C PHE A 101 16.28 -11.09 1.39
N LEU A 102 15.89 -11.90 2.40
CA LEU A 102 14.51 -11.86 2.95
C LEU A 102 14.42 -11.57 4.46
N PHE A 103 15.50 -11.08 5.08
CA PHE A 103 15.47 -10.72 6.51
C PHE A 103 14.44 -9.62 6.78
N GLY A 104 13.58 -9.85 7.77
CA GLY A 104 12.56 -8.89 8.21
C GLY A 104 11.18 -9.05 7.56
N VAL A 105 10.99 -10.04 6.69
CA VAL A 105 9.69 -10.29 6.00
C VAL A 105 8.83 -11.33 6.72
N TYR A 106 9.48 -12.32 7.33
CA TYR A 106 8.86 -13.45 8.02
C TYR A 106 9.27 -13.51 9.50
N ASP A 107 8.45 -14.19 10.31
CA ASP A 107 8.71 -14.38 11.75
C ASP A 107 9.79 -15.44 12.01
N PHE A 108 9.73 -16.54 11.25
CA PHE A 108 10.61 -17.69 11.39
C PHE A 108 11.30 -18.03 10.07
N TYR A 109 12.54 -18.50 10.17
CA TYR A 109 13.35 -18.89 9.03
C TYR A 109 14.04 -20.22 9.31
N TYR A 110 13.99 -21.11 8.32
CA TYR A 110 14.76 -22.35 8.33
C TYR A 110 15.46 -22.48 6.98
N ASP A 111 16.75 -22.81 6.99
CA ASP A 111 17.48 -23.03 5.73
C ASP A 111 16.96 -24.27 5.00
N LYS A 112 16.56 -25.31 5.74
CA LYS A 112 16.02 -26.57 5.23
C LYS A 112 14.82 -27.04 6.03
N TYR A 113 13.87 -27.69 5.37
CA TYR A 113 12.73 -28.33 6.04
C TYR A 113 13.16 -29.51 6.93
N THR A 114 14.33 -30.13 6.70
CA THR A 114 14.86 -31.23 7.54
C THR A 114 15.12 -30.79 8.97
N ASP A 115 15.26 -29.49 9.19
CA ASP A 115 15.50 -28.90 10.50
C ASP A 115 14.19 -28.79 11.31
N LEU A 116 13.04 -28.95 10.64
CA LEU A 116 11.72 -29.00 11.26
C LEU A 116 11.35 -30.45 11.62
N LYS A 117 11.04 -30.68 12.89
CA LYS A 117 10.43 -31.93 13.37
C LYS A 117 8.90 -31.93 13.26
N SER A 118 8.30 -30.75 13.36
CA SER A 118 6.87 -30.50 13.29
C SER A 118 6.64 -29.03 12.97
N ILE A 119 5.50 -28.69 12.34
CA ILE A 119 5.09 -27.29 12.17
C ILE A 119 4.43 -26.83 13.48
N PRO A 120 4.95 -25.81 14.18
CA PRO A 120 4.33 -25.32 15.40
C PRO A 120 2.94 -24.74 15.17
N SER A 121 2.05 -24.86 16.18
CA SER A 121 0.64 -24.45 16.07
C SER A 121 0.40 -22.95 15.92
N TYR A 122 1.40 -22.11 16.21
CA TYR A 122 1.36 -20.67 15.99
C TYR A 122 1.77 -20.28 14.57
N ILE A 123 2.20 -21.22 13.72
CA ILE A 123 2.51 -20.95 12.31
C ILE A 123 1.23 -21.11 11.50
N SER A 124 0.81 -20.04 10.83
CA SER A 124 -0.37 -19.99 9.98
C SER A 124 -0.02 -19.83 8.49
N MET A 125 1.13 -19.21 8.20
CA MET A 125 1.61 -18.96 6.85
C MET A 125 2.96 -19.63 6.64
N ILE A 126 3.10 -20.36 5.53
CA ILE A 126 4.37 -20.92 5.08
C ILE A 126 4.66 -20.43 3.67
N THR A 127 5.86 -19.88 3.46
CA THR A 127 6.37 -19.54 2.13
C THR A 127 7.54 -20.43 1.76
N LEU A 128 7.41 -21.02 0.58
CA LEU A 128 8.38 -21.91 -0.03
C LEU A 128 9.18 -21.20 -1.15
N PRO A 129 10.47 -21.55 -1.34
CA PRO A 129 11.34 -20.98 -2.34
C PRO A 129 11.07 -21.61 -3.71
N SER A 130 11.67 -21.05 -4.76
CA SER A 130 11.48 -21.54 -6.13
C SER A 130 12.01 -22.95 -6.38
N GLU A 131 13.00 -23.40 -5.60
CA GLU A 131 13.63 -24.72 -5.73
C GLU A 131 13.68 -25.42 -4.37
N ILE A 132 13.34 -26.71 -4.35
CA ILE A 132 13.27 -27.53 -3.13
C ILE A 132 13.87 -28.91 -3.43
N SER A 133 14.76 -29.40 -2.54
CA SER A 133 15.12 -30.83 -2.42
C SER A 133 14.08 -31.55 -1.53
N ASP A 134 13.91 -32.88 -1.57
CA ASP A 134 13.06 -33.69 -0.67
C ASP A 134 11.70 -33.12 -0.23
N ILE A 135 10.89 -32.73 -1.22
CA ILE A 135 9.56 -32.15 -1.03
C ILE A 135 8.58 -33.04 -0.24
N GLU A 136 8.74 -34.36 -0.30
CA GLU A 136 7.82 -35.32 0.32
C GLU A 136 7.71 -35.17 1.84
N TYR A 137 8.85 -35.06 2.53
CA TYR A 137 8.88 -34.92 3.98
C TYR A 137 8.17 -33.65 4.44
N PHE A 138 8.36 -32.54 3.72
CA PHE A 138 7.65 -31.29 4.05
C PHE A 138 6.12 -31.45 3.93
N TYR A 139 5.63 -32.11 2.88
CA TYR A 139 4.18 -32.31 2.73
C TYR A 139 3.60 -33.22 3.81
N GLN A 140 4.37 -34.19 4.33
CA GLN A 140 3.95 -34.97 5.50
C GLN A 140 3.77 -34.06 6.73
N LEU A 141 4.76 -33.22 7.04
CA LEU A 141 4.64 -32.25 8.14
C LEU A 141 3.46 -31.29 7.94
N LEU A 142 3.24 -30.84 6.70
CA LEU A 142 2.15 -29.95 6.34
C LEU A 142 0.78 -30.59 6.61
N LEU A 143 0.60 -31.87 6.23
CA LEU A 143 -0.64 -32.62 6.46
C LEU A 143 -0.95 -32.87 7.94
N GLU A 144 0.08 -32.95 8.78
CA GLU A 144 -0.07 -33.08 10.24
C GLU A 144 -0.44 -31.74 10.92
N SER A 145 -0.18 -30.62 10.26
CA SER A 145 -0.50 -29.29 10.80
C SER A 145 -2.00 -28.98 10.73
N GLN A 146 -2.51 -28.41 11.81
CA GLN A 146 -3.89 -27.91 11.90
C GLN A 146 -3.97 -26.37 11.89
N SER A 147 -2.82 -25.68 11.90
CA SER A 147 -2.73 -24.23 12.02
C SER A 147 -2.50 -23.52 10.70
N VAL A 148 -1.87 -24.19 9.73
CA VAL A 148 -1.50 -23.55 8.45
C VAL A 148 -2.74 -23.29 7.62
N THR A 149 -2.98 -22.02 7.30
CA THR A 149 -4.06 -21.53 6.45
C THR A 149 -3.56 -20.94 5.14
N THR A 150 -2.29 -20.52 5.08
CA THR A 150 -1.67 -19.95 3.88
C THR A 150 -0.43 -20.73 3.47
N LEU A 151 -0.41 -21.20 2.22
CA LEU A 151 0.76 -21.83 1.62
C LEU A 151 1.16 -21.08 0.34
N ASN A 152 2.34 -20.47 0.37
CA ASN A 152 2.92 -19.79 -0.77
C ASN A 152 4.03 -20.60 -1.43
N GLY A 153 4.03 -20.62 -2.75
CA GLY A 153 5.03 -21.34 -3.54
C GLY A 153 4.86 -22.86 -3.54
N CYS A 154 3.63 -23.38 -3.47
CA CYS A 154 3.35 -24.82 -3.55
C CYS A 154 3.87 -25.42 -4.88
N HIS A 155 4.72 -26.46 -4.85
CA HIS A 155 5.31 -27.02 -6.08
C HIS A 155 4.54 -28.19 -6.68
N THR A 156 3.73 -28.90 -5.89
CA THR A 156 3.00 -30.09 -6.34
C THR A 156 1.71 -30.29 -5.56
N LEU A 157 0.72 -30.94 -6.18
CA LEU A 157 -0.50 -31.41 -5.53
C LEU A 157 -0.47 -32.92 -5.25
N ARG A 158 0.60 -33.62 -5.65
CA ARG A 158 0.71 -35.08 -5.57
C ARG A 158 0.45 -35.66 -4.18
N TYR A 159 0.90 -34.98 -3.14
CA TYR A 159 0.80 -35.44 -1.76
C TYR A 159 -0.50 -35.00 -1.07
N GLY A 160 -1.32 -34.19 -1.74
CA GLY A 160 -2.48 -33.54 -1.14
C GLY A 160 -2.12 -32.32 -0.30
N LEU A 161 -3.15 -31.55 0.07
CA LEU A 161 -3.03 -30.35 0.89
C LEU A 161 -4.01 -30.42 2.07
N PRO A 162 -3.66 -29.85 3.24
CA PRO A 162 -4.57 -29.80 4.38
C PRO A 162 -5.87 -29.08 4.05
N LYS A 163 -6.97 -29.53 4.68
CA LYS A 163 -8.29 -28.87 4.57
C LYS A 163 -8.39 -27.55 5.33
N THR A 164 -7.31 -27.13 5.99
CA THR A 164 -7.21 -25.83 6.68
C THR A 164 -6.75 -24.72 5.75
N ILE A 165 -6.15 -25.06 4.60
CA ILE A 165 -5.64 -24.09 3.64
C ILE A 165 -6.79 -23.26 3.05
N LYS A 166 -6.69 -21.95 3.23
CA LYS A 166 -7.59 -20.91 2.69
C LYS A 166 -6.92 -20.13 1.56
N THR A 167 -5.61 -19.93 1.62
CA THR A 167 -4.83 -19.20 0.62
C THR A 167 -3.74 -20.09 0.06
N LEU A 168 -3.72 -20.27 -1.25
CA LEU A 168 -2.73 -21.08 -1.96
C LEU A 168 -2.16 -20.31 -3.15
N SER A 169 -0.84 -20.14 -3.19
CA SER A 169 -0.13 -19.76 -4.40
C SER A 169 0.84 -20.86 -4.82
N PHE A 170 0.85 -21.19 -6.11
CA PHE A 170 1.75 -22.18 -6.66
C PHE A 170 3.12 -21.59 -6.99
N SER A 171 4.17 -22.40 -6.94
CA SER A 171 5.53 -21.95 -7.30
C SER A 171 5.61 -21.51 -8.76
N HIS A 172 6.63 -20.72 -9.10
CA HIS A 172 6.87 -20.29 -10.48
C HIS A 172 7.04 -21.44 -11.48
N ARG A 173 7.33 -22.66 -11.03
CA ARG A 173 7.54 -23.86 -11.87
C ARG A 173 6.34 -24.82 -11.90
N PHE A 174 5.29 -24.55 -11.13
CA PHE A 174 4.12 -25.43 -11.08
C PHE A 174 3.42 -25.50 -12.44
N ASN A 175 3.19 -26.72 -12.93
CA ASN A 175 2.53 -26.96 -14.22
C ASN A 175 1.74 -28.29 -14.25
N GLU A 176 1.29 -28.77 -13.09
CA GLU A 176 0.50 -29.99 -12.98
C GLU A 176 -0.94 -29.76 -13.46
N LEU A 177 -1.56 -30.80 -14.05
CA LEU A 177 -2.96 -30.75 -14.41
C LEU A 177 -3.82 -30.75 -13.14
N LEU A 178 -4.73 -29.78 -13.04
CA LEU A 178 -5.69 -29.72 -11.95
C LEU A 178 -6.84 -30.67 -12.23
N VAL A 179 -7.17 -31.51 -11.25
CA VAL A 179 -8.30 -32.45 -11.33
C VAL A 179 -9.30 -32.15 -10.23
N LYS A 180 -10.58 -32.49 -10.45
CA LYS A 180 -11.63 -32.25 -9.46
C LYS A 180 -11.26 -32.88 -8.12
N GLY A 181 -11.23 -32.07 -7.07
CA GLY A 181 -10.86 -32.49 -5.71
C GLY A 181 -9.36 -32.41 -5.38
N SER A 182 -8.48 -31.98 -6.30
CA SER A 182 -7.06 -31.77 -6.01
C SER A 182 -6.78 -30.53 -5.17
N LEU A 183 -7.73 -29.60 -5.10
CA LEU A 183 -7.67 -28.39 -4.28
C LEU A 183 -8.54 -28.55 -3.02
N PRO A 184 -8.12 -28.02 -1.86
CA PRO A 184 -8.94 -28.01 -0.64
C PRO A 184 -10.28 -27.32 -0.84
N SER A 185 -11.36 -27.88 -0.29
CA SER A 185 -12.71 -27.27 -0.37
C SER A 185 -12.84 -25.98 0.45
N SER A 186 -11.92 -25.75 1.39
CA SER A 186 -11.81 -24.54 2.22
C SER A 186 -11.13 -23.36 1.52
N LEU A 187 -10.64 -23.56 0.30
CA LEU A 187 -9.80 -22.58 -0.38
C LEU A 187 -10.62 -21.35 -0.80
N GLU A 188 -10.18 -20.18 -0.36
CA GLU A 188 -10.79 -18.87 -0.60
C GLU A 188 -9.97 -18.06 -1.63
N VAL A 189 -8.64 -18.22 -1.67
CA VAL A 189 -7.72 -17.50 -2.55
C VAL A 189 -6.78 -18.46 -3.27
N LEU A 190 -6.71 -18.37 -4.60
CA LEU A 190 -5.87 -19.22 -5.43
C LEU A 190 -5.02 -18.42 -6.41
N GLY A 191 -3.71 -18.69 -6.47
CA GLY A 191 -2.76 -18.02 -7.36
C GLY A 191 -1.85 -18.93 -8.17
N PHE A 192 -1.68 -18.57 -9.44
CA PHE A 192 -0.75 -19.17 -10.40
C PHE A 192 0.27 -18.14 -10.89
N HIS A 193 1.49 -18.60 -11.16
CA HIS A 193 2.60 -17.79 -11.67
C HIS A 193 3.07 -18.27 -13.06
N ASN A 194 4.15 -17.66 -13.56
CA ASN A 194 4.59 -17.63 -14.96
C ASN A 194 4.60 -18.95 -15.74
N SER A 195 4.84 -20.12 -15.15
CA SER A 195 4.98 -21.38 -15.90
C SER A 195 3.73 -22.26 -15.97
N PHE A 196 2.58 -21.80 -15.46
CA PHE A 196 1.36 -22.58 -15.55
C PHE A 196 0.77 -22.58 -16.97
N LYS A 197 0.74 -23.77 -17.59
CA LYS A 197 0.40 -24.07 -19.00
C LYS A 197 -0.66 -25.17 -19.12
N GLN A 198 -1.56 -25.32 -18.15
CA GLN A 198 -2.61 -26.34 -18.20
C GLN A 198 -4.00 -25.70 -18.29
N ALA A 199 -4.91 -26.32 -19.04
CA ALA A 199 -6.29 -25.88 -19.07
C ALA A 199 -6.95 -26.07 -17.69
N ILE A 200 -7.80 -25.12 -17.28
CA ILE A 200 -8.63 -25.24 -16.08
C ILE A 200 -10.05 -25.59 -16.54
N GLN A 201 -10.53 -26.76 -16.15
CA GLN A 201 -11.86 -27.24 -16.53
C GLN A 201 -12.94 -26.77 -15.54
N ALA A 202 -14.19 -26.74 -16.00
CA ALA A 202 -15.34 -26.43 -15.16
C ALA A 202 -15.47 -27.40 -13.97
N GLY A 203 -15.78 -26.85 -12.79
CA GLY A 203 -15.91 -27.62 -11.55
C GLY A 203 -14.59 -28.11 -10.92
N VAL A 204 -13.43 -27.71 -11.43
CA VAL A 204 -12.11 -27.98 -10.81
C VAL A 204 -11.81 -26.99 -9.69
N LEU A 205 -12.16 -25.71 -9.88
CA LEU A 205 -12.03 -24.70 -8.84
C LEU A 205 -13.09 -24.94 -7.75
N PRO A 206 -12.74 -24.75 -6.46
CA PRO A 206 -13.68 -24.98 -5.37
C PRO A 206 -14.79 -23.93 -5.34
N GLU A 207 -16.02 -24.33 -5.01
CA GLU A 207 -17.19 -23.44 -4.97
C GLU A 207 -17.09 -22.32 -3.92
N GLY A 208 -16.18 -22.41 -2.96
CA GLY A 208 -15.91 -21.36 -1.96
C GLY A 208 -14.90 -20.30 -2.38
N LEU A 209 -14.33 -20.39 -3.60
CA LEU A 209 -13.24 -19.52 -4.03
C LEU A 209 -13.71 -18.07 -4.24
N LEU A 210 -13.09 -17.14 -3.51
CA LEU A 210 -13.40 -15.71 -3.54
C LEU A 210 -12.47 -14.93 -4.46
N GLU A 211 -11.21 -15.35 -4.56
CA GLU A 211 -10.19 -14.69 -5.37
C GLU A 211 -9.38 -15.67 -6.23
N PHE A 212 -9.25 -15.34 -7.52
CA PHE A 212 -8.47 -16.11 -8.47
C PHE A 212 -7.42 -15.21 -9.15
N ASN A 213 -6.17 -15.67 -9.09
CA ASN A 213 -5.01 -14.94 -9.53
C ASN A 213 -4.24 -15.71 -10.61
N LEU A 214 -4.26 -15.24 -11.85
CA LEU A 214 -3.45 -15.79 -12.94
C LEU A 214 -2.41 -14.77 -13.40
N TYR A 215 -1.17 -15.03 -13.01
CA TYR A 215 0.03 -14.28 -13.42
C TYR A 215 0.91 -15.16 -14.32
N SER A 216 0.32 -15.74 -15.38
CA SER A 216 1.04 -16.64 -16.28
C SER A 216 1.09 -16.12 -17.70
N ILE A 217 2.28 -15.70 -18.16
CA ILE A 217 2.53 -15.32 -19.55
C ILE A 217 2.42 -16.50 -20.53
N ASP A 218 2.53 -17.71 -19.99
CA ASP A 218 2.56 -18.96 -20.73
C ASP A 218 1.18 -19.62 -20.83
N TYR A 219 0.17 -19.09 -20.15
CA TYR A 219 -1.20 -19.62 -20.20
C TYR A 219 -1.87 -19.28 -21.54
N GLN A 220 -2.16 -20.31 -22.33
CA GLN A 220 -2.67 -20.16 -23.71
C GLN A 220 -4.14 -20.60 -23.87
N PHE A 221 -4.77 -21.13 -22.83
CA PHE A 221 -6.11 -21.73 -22.94
C PHE A 221 -7.23 -20.69 -22.82
N GLU A 222 -8.34 -20.94 -23.52
CA GLU A 222 -9.56 -20.17 -23.36
C GLU A 222 -10.35 -20.65 -22.13
N PHE A 223 -10.82 -19.73 -21.30
CA PHE A 223 -11.76 -20.05 -20.24
C PHE A 223 -13.15 -20.31 -20.83
N GLN A 224 -13.75 -21.43 -20.42
CA GLN A 224 -15.13 -21.78 -20.79
C GLN A 224 -16.11 -21.32 -19.70
N PRO A 225 -17.40 -21.10 -20.03
CA PRO A 225 -18.44 -20.88 -19.03
C PRO A 225 -18.44 -21.96 -17.93
N GLY A 226 -18.59 -21.54 -16.67
CA GLY A 226 -18.57 -22.45 -15.51
C GLY A 226 -17.18 -22.84 -14.99
N VAL A 227 -16.09 -22.31 -15.55
CA VAL A 227 -14.75 -22.48 -14.96
C VAL A 227 -14.61 -21.73 -13.63
N PHE A 228 -15.05 -20.47 -13.60
CA PHE A 228 -15.04 -19.66 -12.38
C PHE A 228 -16.30 -19.94 -11.55
N PRO A 229 -16.17 -20.20 -10.23
CA PRO A 229 -17.32 -20.46 -9.37
C PRO A 229 -18.14 -19.19 -9.12
N SER A 230 -19.42 -19.37 -8.78
CA SER A 230 -20.36 -18.26 -8.58
C SER A 230 -20.06 -17.36 -7.37
N SER A 231 -19.23 -17.85 -6.44
CA SER A 231 -18.75 -17.14 -5.25
C SER A 231 -17.60 -16.17 -5.52
N LEU A 232 -16.98 -16.24 -6.70
CA LEU A 232 -15.79 -15.46 -7.04
C LEU A 232 -16.11 -13.96 -7.09
N LYS A 233 -15.38 -13.18 -6.28
CA LYS A 233 -15.52 -11.72 -6.18
C LYS A 233 -14.40 -10.97 -6.86
N THR A 234 -13.20 -11.52 -6.85
CA THR A 234 -12.00 -10.88 -7.41
C THR A 234 -11.34 -11.82 -8.43
N LEU A 235 -11.13 -11.29 -9.64
CA LEU A 235 -10.46 -12.01 -10.71
C LEU A 235 -9.29 -11.17 -11.25
N ASN A 236 -8.10 -11.76 -11.22
CA ASN A 236 -6.89 -11.18 -11.78
C ASN A 236 -6.42 -12.02 -12.97
N LEU A 237 -6.48 -11.43 -14.17
CA LEU A 237 -6.06 -12.03 -15.44
C LEU A 237 -4.96 -11.18 -16.06
N PHE A 238 -3.73 -11.37 -15.59
CA PHE A 238 -2.55 -10.69 -16.14
C PHE A 238 -2.00 -11.47 -17.33
N TYR A 239 -1.63 -10.76 -18.40
CA TYR A 239 -1.07 -11.33 -19.63
C TYR A 239 -1.97 -12.34 -20.36
N TYR A 240 -3.27 -12.36 -20.06
CA TYR A 240 -4.22 -13.28 -20.69
C TYR A 240 -4.41 -12.95 -22.17
N ARG A 241 -4.03 -13.86 -23.06
CA ARG A 241 -3.97 -13.61 -24.52
C ARG A 241 -5.26 -13.93 -25.28
N ASN A 242 -6.27 -14.47 -24.62
CA ASN A 242 -7.54 -14.81 -25.26
C ASN A 242 -8.62 -13.77 -24.95
N THR A 243 -9.62 -13.67 -25.83
CA THR A 243 -10.77 -12.79 -25.61
C THR A 243 -11.74 -13.42 -24.62
N ILE A 244 -12.24 -12.63 -23.67
CA ILE A 244 -13.26 -13.07 -22.71
C ILE A 244 -14.60 -13.18 -23.43
N LYS A 245 -15.19 -14.38 -23.44
CA LYS A 245 -16.51 -14.66 -24.05
C LYS A 245 -17.63 -14.42 -23.04
N ALA A 246 -18.84 -14.18 -23.53
CA ALA A 246 -20.03 -14.04 -22.68
C ALA A 246 -20.27 -15.32 -21.84
N GLY A 247 -20.68 -15.15 -20.58
CA GLY A 247 -20.91 -16.24 -19.64
C GLY A 247 -19.64 -16.85 -19.01
N VAL A 248 -18.44 -16.38 -19.37
CA VAL A 248 -17.19 -16.81 -18.71
C VAL A 248 -17.04 -16.17 -17.33
N LEU A 249 -17.28 -14.87 -17.22
CA LEU A 249 -17.20 -14.15 -15.95
C LEU A 249 -18.43 -14.48 -15.07
N PRO A 250 -18.25 -14.77 -13.78
CA PRO A 250 -19.36 -15.08 -12.89
C PRO A 250 -20.19 -13.83 -12.57
N GLU A 251 -21.50 -14.02 -12.34
CA GLU A 251 -22.47 -12.92 -12.18
C GLU A 251 -22.26 -12.05 -10.93
N ASN A 252 -21.54 -12.56 -9.92
CA ASN A 252 -21.27 -11.86 -8.66
C ASN A 252 -19.88 -11.19 -8.63
N LEU A 253 -19.15 -11.17 -9.75
CA LEU A 253 -17.80 -10.62 -9.80
C LEU A 253 -17.80 -9.12 -9.48
N GLU A 254 -17.05 -8.70 -8.47
CA GLU A 254 -17.01 -7.31 -8.01
C GLU A 254 -15.77 -6.57 -8.55
N CYS A 255 -14.65 -7.27 -8.69
CA CYS A 255 -13.36 -6.69 -9.06
C CYS A 255 -12.70 -7.51 -10.18
N LEU A 256 -12.32 -6.84 -11.27
CA LEU A 256 -11.56 -7.44 -12.37
C LEU A 256 -10.30 -6.63 -12.65
N TYR A 257 -9.16 -7.29 -12.53
CA TYR A 257 -7.86 -6.80 -12.96
C TYR A 257 -7.48 -7.54 -14.23
N TYR A 258 -7.23 -6.82 -15.32
CA TYR A 258 -7.03 -7.46 -16.63
C TYR A 258 -6.01 -6.71 -17.46
N SER A 259 -4.82 -7.26 -17.69
CA SER A 259 -3.78 -6.62 -18.52
C SER A 259 -3.42 -7.46 -19.75
N GLY A 260 -4.45 -8.06 -20.37
CA GLY A 260 -4.33 -9.01 -21.47
C GLY A 260 -4.54 -8.41 -22.86
N GLU A 261 -5.15 -9.21 -23.73
CA GLU A 261 -5.52 -8.85 -25.10
C GLU A 261 -6.46 -7.62 -25.17
N CYS A 262 -6.15 -6.67 -26.04
CA CYS A 262 -6.88 -5.39 -26.14
C CYS A 262 -8.05 -5.42 -27.14
N THR A 263 -8.75 -6.54 -27.28
CA THR A 263 -9.91 -6.64 -28.19
C THR A 263 -11.15 -5.98 -27.61
N SER A 264 -12.01 -5.47 -28.49
CA SER A 264 -13.30 -4.89 -28.09
C SER A 264 -14.24 -5.97 -27.57
N LEU A 265 -14.93 -5.70 -26.46
CA LEU A 265 -15.94 -6.59 -25.92
C LEU A 265 -17.31 -6.27 -26.51
N LYS A 266 -18.11 -7.33 -26.67
CA LYS A 266 -19.55 -7.21 -26.94
C LYS A 266 -20.29 -6.87 -25.65
N ASP A 267 -21.47 -6.27 -25.80
CA ASP A 267 -22.37 -6.01 -24.68
C ASP A 267 -22.73 -7.32 -23.95
N GLY A 268 -22.83 -7.23 -22.62
CA GLY A 268 -23.19 -8.37 -21.76
C GLY A 268 -22.04 -9.33 -21.42
N VAL A 269 -20.80 -9.08 -21.88
CA VAL A 269 -19.62 -9.86 -21.42
C VAL A 269 -19.25 -9.52 -19.98
N LEU A 270 -19.31 -8.23 -19.62
CA LEU A 270 -19.00 -7.74 -18.28
C LEU A 270 -20.24 -7.86 -17.37
N PRO A 271 -20.15 -8.50 -16.19
CA PRO A 271 -21.28 -8.63 -15.28
C PRO A 271 -21.62 -7.29 -14.60
N LYS A 272 -22.91 -7.05 -14.37
CA LYS A 272 -23.44 -5.79 -13.80
C LYS A 272 -23.07 -5.57 -12.31
N SER A 273 -22.55 -6.61 -11.65
CA SER A 273 -22.03 -6.58 -10.27
C SER A 273 -20.70 -5.85 -10.14
N LEU A 274 -19.99 -5.60 -11.23
CA LEU A 274 -18.65 -5.01 -11.21
C LEU A 274 -18.66 -3.62 -10.56
N LYS A 275 -17.78 -3.46 -9.57
CA LYS A 275 -17.48 -2.21 -8.87
C LYS A 275 -16.12 -1.65 -9.25
N LYS A 276 -15.18 -2.51 -9.63
CA LYS A 276 -13.79 -2.12 -9.95
C LYS A 276 -13.29 -2.81 -11.21
N LEU A 277 -12.77 -2.01 -12.14
CA LEU A 277 -12.05 -2.45 -13.33
C LEU A 277 -10.66 -1.81 -13.31
N VAL A 278 -9.62 -2.64 -13.24
CA VAL A 278 -8.25 -2.17 -13.06
C VAL A 278 -7.34 -2.68 -14.16
N ASN A 279 -6.51 -1.78 -14.68
CA ASN A 279 -5.59 -2.00 -15.78
C ASN A 279 -6.30 -2.49 -17.05
N VAL A 280 -7.56 -2.12 -17.30
CA VAL A 280 -8.35 -2.61 -18.46
C VAL A 280 -8.06 -1.80 -19.73
N PRO A 281 -8.15 -2.41 -20.93
CA PRO A 281 -7.86 -1.69 -22.16
C PRO A 281 -9.00 -0.71 -22.49
N MET A 282 -8.66 0.41 -23.12
CA MET A 282 -9.65 1.41 -23.52
C MET A 282 -10.69 0.88 -24.52
N THR A 283 -10.36 -0.16 -25.28
CA THR A 283 -11.29 -0.81 -26.23
C THR A 283 -12.54 -1.39 -25.58
N TRP A 284 -12.61 -1.46 -24.24
CA TRP A 284 -13.77 -1.90 -23.48
C TRP A 284 -14.74 -0.77 -23.11
N LEU A 285 -14.42 0.49 -23.43
CA LEU A 285 -15.21 1.68 -23.02
C LEU A 285 -16.70 1.54 -23.34
N GLN A 286 -17.05 1.03 -24.52
CA GLN A 286 -18.44 0.83 -24.90
C GLN A 286 -19.17 -0.15 -23.98
N ALA A 287 -18.56 -1.31 -23.69
CA ALA A 287 -19.15 -2.30 -22.78
C ALA A 287 -19.24 -1.76 -21.35
N ILE A 288 -18.23 -0.99 -20.93
CA ILE A 288 -18.15 -0.37 -19.60
C ILE A 288 -19.25 0.67 -19.38
N SER A 289 -19.62 1.43 -20.41
CA SER A 289 -20.64 2.50 -20.34
C SER A 289 -22.00 2.03 -19.79
N SER A 290 -22.29 0.73 -19.91
CA SER A 290 -23.55 0.11 -19.47
C SER A 290 -23.56 -0.39 -18.02
N LEU A 291 -22.43 -0.31 -17.30
CA LEU A 291 -22.28 -0.88 -15.96
C LEU A 291 -22.82 0.08 -14.88
N PRO A 292 -23.85 -0.31 -14.11
CA PRO A 292 -24.58 0.62 -13.24
C PRO A 292 -23.90 0.93 -11.89
N ASN A 293 -23.03 0.03 -11.41
CA ASN A 293 -22.44 0.09 -10.06
C ASN A 293 -20.93 0.31 -10.08
N LEU A 294 -20.38 0.71 -11.22
CA LEU A 294 -18.94 0.80 -11.40
C LEU A 294 -18.39 2.06 -10.72
N GLU A 295 -17.50 1.88 -9.76
CA GLU A 295 -16.96 2.98 -8.94
C GLU A 295 -15.49 3.32 -9.28
N ILE A 296 -14.71 2.34 -9.76
CA ILE A 296 -13.29 2.50 -10.04
C ILE A 296 -12.96 1.98 -11.43
N ILE A 297 -12.32 2.84 -12.24
CA ILE A 297 -11.74 2.46 -13.52
C ILE A 297 -10.29 2.92 -13.58
N HIS A 298 -9.38 1.97 -13.83
CA HIS A 298 -8.03 2.28 -14.27
C HIS A 298 -7.82 1.74 -15.69
N PHE A 299 -7.65 2.64 -16.65
CA PHE A 299 -7.28 2.28 -18.01
C PHE A 299 -5.76 2.15 -18.15
N PHE A 300 -5.32 1.21 -18.96
CA PHE A 300 -3.95 1.14 -19.44
C PHE A 300 -3.89 1.25 -20.96
N GLN A 301 -2.71 1.63 -21.46
CA GLN A 301 -2.41 1.77 -22.88
C GLN A 301 -1.04 1.11 -23.14
N ILE A 302 -0.98 0.21 -24.13
CA ILE A 302 0.29 -0.41 -24.56
C ILE A 302 0.90 0.34 -25.75
N LYS A 303 0.07 0.96 -26.60
CA LYS A 303 0.50 1.56 -27.86
C LYS A 303 1.02 2.98 -27.61
N LYS A 304 2.16 3.33 -28.23
CA LYS A 304 2.71 4.70 -28.26
C LYS A 304 1.84 5.72 -29.02
N VAL A 305 0.79 5.27 -29.70
CA VAL A 305 -0.14 6.14 -30.41
C VAL A 305 -1.17 6.65 -29.40
N ILE A 306 -1.25 7.98 -29.25
CA ILE A 306 -2.25 8.63 -28.41
C ILE A 306 -3.62 8.36 -29.01
N SER A 307 -4.47 7.62 -28.30
CA SER A 307 -5.86 7.38 -28.68
C SER A 307 -6.79 8.38 -27.99
N THR A 308 -7.96 8.61 -28.58
CA THR A 308 -8.98 9.48 -28.01
C THR A 308 -9.87 8.74 -27.02
N LEU A 309 -10.04 9.31 -25.82
CA LEU A 309 -10.96 8.88 -24.79
C LEU A 309 -12.12 9.87 -24.72
N ASN A 310 -13.33 9.42 -25.07
CA ASN A 310 -14.55 10.20 -24.87
C ASN A 310 -15.09 10.00 -23.46
N LEU A 311 -15.04 11.05 -22.65
CA LEU A 311 -15.48 11.04 -21.24
C LEU A 311 -17.00 10.90 -21.09
N ASP A 312 -17.78 11.28 -22.11
CA ASP A 312 -19.25 11.19 -22.09
C ASP A 312 -19.75 9.73 -22.05
N LEU A 313 -18.88 8.76 -22.37
CA LEU A 313 -19.17 7.33 -22.32
C LEU A 313 -18.87 6.70 -20.95
N LEU A 314 -18.38 7.48 -19.99
CA LEU A 314 -18.08 6.97 -18.65
C LEU A 314 -19.37 6.83 -17.82
N PRO A 315 -19.52 5.74 -17.05
CA PRO A 315 -20.69 5.59 -16.17
C PRO A 315 -20.78 6.70 -15.11
N PRO A 316 -21.98 7.21 -14.81
CA PRO A 316 -22.17 8.29 -13.83
C PRO A 316 -21.93 7.86 -12.38
N SER A 317 -21.80 6.55 -12.10
CA SER A 317 -21.49 6.02 -10.77
C SER A 317 -20.00 6.14 -10.39
N LEU A 318 -19.14 6.55 -11.34
CA LEU A 318 -17.70 6.48 -11.21
C LEU A 318 -17.17 7.49 -10.17
N LYS A 319 -16.33 7.01 -9.26
CA LYS A 319 -15.69 7.81 -8.20
C LYS A 319 -14.18 7.94 -8.40
N VAL A 320 -13.53 6.93 -8.95
CA VAL A 320 -12.08 6.89 -9.16
C VAL A 320 -11.78 6.60 -10.62
N LEU A 321 -11.02 7.48 -11.25
CA LEU A 321 -10.63 7.35 -12.64
C LEU A 321 -9.12 7.57 -12.79
N LYS A 322 -8.43 6.58 -13.35
CA LYS A 322 -7.01 6.69 -13.67
C LYS A 322 -6.77 6.27 -15.11
N PHE A 323 -5.97 7.05 -15.82
CA PHE A 323 -5.57 6.73 -17.18
C PHE A 323 -4.26 7.45 -17.52
N LYS A 324 -3.59 6.95 -18.55
CA LYS A 324 -2.31 7.46 -19.01
C LYS A 324 -2.28 7.50 -20.54
N GLN A 325 -1.73 8.57 -21.11
CA GLN A 325 -1.48 8.70 -22.57
C GLN A 325 -2.73 8.69 -23.45
N PHE A 326 -3.71 9.54 -23.14
CA PHE A 326 -4.93 9.73 -23.95
C PHE A 326 -5.13 11.18 -24.38
N LYS A 327 -5.75 11.38 -25.54
CA LYS A 327 -6.41 12.65 -25.87
C LYS A 327 -7.83 12.61 -25.30
N LEU A 328 -8.15 13.53 -24.39
CA LEU A 328 -9.48 13.56 -23.74
C LEU A 328 -10.41 14.48 -24.53
N ILE A 329 -11.65 14.03 -24.71
CA ILE A 329 -12.74 14.83 -25.26
C ILE A 329 -14.02 14.63 -24.43
N GLY A 330 -14.96 15.56 -24.56
CA GLY A 330 -16.22 15.53 -23.82
C GLY A 330 -16.05 15.98 -22.37
N THR A 331 -17.06 15.74 -21.53
CA THR A 331 -17.15 16.32 -20.19
C THR A 331 -16.87 15.31 -19.10
N MET A 332 -16.06 15.69 -18.11
CA MET A 332 -15.77 14.84 -16.95
C MET A 332 -17.02 14.67 -16.07
N PRO A 333 -17.38 13.45 -15.65
CA PRO A 333 -18.45 13.22 -14.68
C PRO A 333 -18.15 13.90 -13.33
N THR A 334 -19.12 14.62 -12.79
CA THR A 334 -19.01 15.34 -11.49
C THR A 334 -18.99 14.40 -10.28
N SER A 335 -19.29 13.11 -10.49
CA SER A 335 -19.23 12.06 -9.47
C SER A 335 -17.81 11.70 -9.04
N ILE A 336 -16.80 12.02 -9.87
CA ILE A 336 -15.41 11.63 -9.65
C ILE A 336 -14.83 12.39 -8.44
N LYS A 337 -14.23 11.63 -7.52
CA LYS A 337 -13.55 12.09 -6.31
C LYS A 337 -12.04 11.97 -6.40
N SER A 338 -11.55 10.94 -7.08
CA SER A 338 -10.11 10.74 -7.30
C SER A 338 -9.81 10.61 -8.80
N LEU A 339 -8.97 11.51 -9.30
CA LEU A 339 -8.63 11.59 -10.71
C LEU A 339 -7.12 11.57 -10.90
N CYS A 340 -6.62 10.70 -11.78
CA CYS A 340 -5.21 10.62 -12.16
C CYS A 340 -5.07 10.78 -13.68
N ILE A 341 -4.48 11.90 -14.11
CA ILE A 341 -4.26 12.26 -15.52
C ILE A 341 -2.76 12.27 -15.81
N VAL A 342 -2.24 11.26 -16.50
CA VAL A 342 -0.81 11.16 -16.76
C VAL A 342 -0.53 11.27 -18.25
N GLU A 343 0.29 12.23 -18.68
CA GLU A 343 0.73 12.39 -20.07
C GLU A 343 -0.44 12.46 -21.08
N CYS A 344 -1.49 13.22 -20.75
CA CYS A 344 -2.70 13.33 -21.58
C CYS A 344 -2.81 14.69 -22.28
N GLU A 345 -3.46 14.71 -23.44
CA GLU A 345 -3.79 15.92 -24.20
C GLU A 345 -5.25 16.30 -23.95
N PHE A 346 -5.53 17.50 -23.46
CA PHE A 346 -6.90 17.97 -23.20
C PHE A 346 -6.97 19.50 -23.14
N GLN A 347 -8.17 20.04 -23.28
CA GLN A 347 -8.52 21.44 -23.02
C GLN A 347 -9.31 21.51 -21.72
N PHE A 348 -8.92 22.38 -20.78
CA PHE A 348 -9.55 22.43 -19.44
C PHE A 348 -11.02 22.80 -19.52
N GLU A 349 -11.37 23.76 -20.37
CA GLU A 349 -12.72 24.29 -20.54
C GLU A 349 -13.66 23.25 -21.17
N GLU A 350 -13.10 22.29 -21.91
CA GLU A 350 -13.86 21.18 -22.50
C GLU A 350 -14.17 20.11 -21.44
N ILE A 351 -13.14 19.65 -20.71
CA ILE A 351 -13.31 18.55 -19.77
C ILE A 351 -13.91 18.99 -18.42
N PHE A 352 -13.76 20.26 -18.06
CA PHE A 352 -14.30 20.87 -16.83
C PHE A 352 -15.05 22.17 -17.15
N PRO A 353 -16.20 22.09 -17.83
CA PRO A 353 -16.97 23.27 -18.20
C PRO A 353 -17.40 24.08 -16.96
N GLU A 354 -17.31 25.40 -17.04
CA GLU A 354 -17.61 26.32 -15.92
C GLU A 354 -19.05 26.20 -15.39
N THR A 355 -19.96 25.63 -16.19
CA THR A 355 -21.35 25.34 -15.80
C THR A 355 -21.48 24.27 -14.72
N LEU A 356 -20.43 23.48 -14.48
CA LEU A 356 -20.42 22.36 -13.54
C LEU A 356 -19.42 22.62 -12.41
N GLN A 357 -19.76 22.12 -11.21
CA GLN A 357 -18.90 22.21 -10.03
C GLN A 357 -18.26 20.86 -9.74
N TYR A 358 -16.95 20.88 -9.51
CA TYR A 358 -16.15 19.69 -9.25
C TYR A 358 -15.52 19.75 -7.87
N HIS A 359 -15.47 18.60 -7.19
CA HIS A 359 -14.79 18.46 -5.92
C HIS A 359 -14.02 17.15 -5.86
N PHE A 360 -12.70 17.27 -5.99
CA PHE A 360 -11.76 16.16 -5.91
C PHE A 360 -11.18 16.04 -4.50
N GLU A 361 -11.37 14.87 -3.91
CA GLU A 361 -10.62 14.46 -2.72
C GLU A 361 -9.13 14.32 -3.07
N SER A 362 -8.84 13.86 -4.30
CA SER A 362 -7.47 13.78 -4.81
C SER A 362 -7.39 14.00 -6.32
N LEU A 363 -6.56 14.94 -6.75
CA LEU A 363 -6.17 15.13 -8.14
C LEU A 363 -4.67 14.86 -8.30
N GLN A 364 -4.33 13.92 -9.17
CA GLN A 364 -2.96 13.65 -9.58
C GLN A 364 -2.80 13.94 -11.07
N TYR A 365 -1.75 14.66 -11.44
CA TYR A 365 -1.38 14.77 -12.85
C TYR A 365 0.12 14.76 -13.07
N LEU A 366 0.53 14.37 -14.28
CA LEU A 366 1.90 14.52 -14.76
C LEU A 366 1.92 15.61 -15.83
N SER A 367 2.73 16.64 -15.62
CA SER A 367 2.93 17.70 -16.60
C SER A 367 4.34 18.29 -16.48
N ASP A 368 4.86 18.75 -17.62
CA ASP A 368 6.06 19.60 -17.73
C ASP A 368 5.78 21.06 -17.31
N ARG A 369 4.52 21.38 -17.00
CA ARG A 369 4.04 22.70 -16.59
C ARG A 369 3.03 22.60 -15.47
N ILE A 370 2.83 23.70 -14.76
CA ILE A 370 1.78 23.81 -13.75
C ILE A 370 0.51 24.24 -14.47
N LEU A 371 -0.56 23.47 -14.30
CA LEU A 371 -1.84 23.75 -14.92
C LEU A 371 -2.62 24.75 -14.07
N SER A 372 -3.16 25.80 -14.69
CA SER A 372 -4.08 26.72 -14.01
C SER A 372 -5.41 26.00 -13.76
N ILE A 373 -5.74 25.81 -12.48
CA ILE A 373 -6.94 25.08 -12.07
C ILE A 373 -8.13 26.04 -12.09
N PRO A 374 -9.22 25.71 -12.83
CA PRO A 374 -10.41 26.55 -12.90
C PRO A 374 -11.08 26.79 -11.53
N PRO A 375 -11.76 27.94 -11.33
CA PRO A 375 -12.38 28.27 -10.04
C PRO A 375 -13.54 27.35 -9.64
N ASN A 376 -14.17 26.67 -10.60
CA ASN A 376 -15.23 25.68 -10.38
C ASN A 376 -14.69 24.29 -9.95
N VAL A 377 -13.37 24.15 -9.78
CA VAL A 377 -12.72 22.90 -9.37
C VAL A 377 -12.10 23.05 -7.98
N LYS A 378 -12.70 22.40 -6.98
CA LYS A 378 -12.14 22.31 -5.62
C LYS A 378 -11.32 21.04 -5.45
N ILE A 379 -10.15 21.14 -4.82
CA ILE A 379 -9.23 20.01 -4.60
C ILE A 379 -8.77 19.98 -3.15
N ASP A 380 -8.88 18.83 -2.49
CA ASP A 380 -8.39 18.65 -1.13
C ASP A 380 -6.91 18.23 -1.10
N LYS A 381 -6.54 17.26 -1.97
CA LYS A 381 -5.17 16.77 -2.15
C LYS A 381 -4.70 16.87 -3.59
N LEU A 382 -3.60 17.59 -3.82
CA LEU A 382 -2.98 17.77 -5.13
C LEU A 382 -1.65 17.00 -5.23
N ILE A 383 -1.47 16.19 -6.27
CA ILE A 383 -0.22 15.48 -6.55
C ILE A 383 0.26 15.85 -7.95
N ILE A 384 1.46 16.42 -8.05
CA ILE A 384 2.06 16.82 -9.32
C ILE A 384 3.32 15.98 -9.53
N ASN A 385 3.36 15.23 -10.63
CA ASN A 385 4.52 14.45 -11.04
C ASN A 385 5.22 15.11 -12.25
N GLY A 386 6.53 14.94 -12.41
CA GLY A 386 7.22 15.26 -13.67
C GLY A 386 8.60 15.90 -13.50
N SER A 387 9.05 16.59 -14.55
CA SER A 387 10.24 17.44 -14.52
C SER A 387 9.85 18.80 -15.08
N ILE A 388 10.24 19.89 -14.42
CA ILE A 388 10.02 21.25 -14.94
C ILE A 388 11.35 21.83 -15.39
N ASP A 389 11.46 22.09 -16.69
CA ASP A 389 12.63 22.68 -17.36
C ASP A 389 12.49 24.22 -17.53
N GLN A 390 11.75 24.89 -16.64
CA GLN A 390 11.54 26.33 -16.72
C GLN A 390 12.43 27.08 -15.71
N LYS A 391 13.19 28.06 -16.20
CA LYS A 391 13.89 29.03 -15.34
C LYS A 391 12.83 29.87 -14.60
N ASN A 392 12.90 29.92 -13.27
CA ASN A 392 11.97 30.62 -12.36
C ASN A 392 10.52 30.06 -12.35
N CYS A 393 10.34 28.86 -11.79
CA CYS A 393 9.03 28.22 -11.62
C CYS A 393 8.21 28.77 -10.43
N SER A 394 7.37 29.79 -10.63
CA SER A 394 6.36 30.14 -9.61
C SER A 394 5.20 29.15 -9.64
N LEU A 395 4.95 28.46 -8.52
CA LEU A 395 3.83 27.54 -8.34
C LEU A 395 2.70 28.23 -7.57
N SER A 396 1.66 28.63 -8.29
CA SER A 396 0.40 29.03 -7.63
C SER A 396 -0.46 27.79 -7.41
N LEU A 397 -0.73 27.47 -6.14
CA LEU A 397 -1.69 26.42 -5.79
C LEU A 397 -3.09 27.04 -5.71
N PRO A 398 -4.15 26.33 -6.12
CA PRO A 398 -5.51 26.82 -5.97
C PRO A 398 -5.88 26.96 -4.48
N SER A 399 -6.81 27.85 -4.20
CA SER A 399 -7.32 28.10 -2.85
C SER A 399 -8.01 26.87 -2.26
N GLY A 400 -7.87 26.66 -0.96
CA GLY A 400 -8.61 25.63 -0.22
C GLY A 400 -7.99 24.22 -0.22
N ILE A 401 -6.81 24.02 -0.83
CA ILE A 401 -6.06 22.75 -0.71
C ILE A 401 -5.61 22.54 0.73
N SER A 402 -5.67 21.29 1.19
CA SER A 402 -5.17 20.86 2.50
C SER A 402 -3.81 20.15 2.42
N SER A 403 -3.54 19.47 1.31
CA SER A 403 -2.34 18.65 1.10
C SER A 403 -1.81 18.76 -0.33
N THR A 404 -0.52 19.03 -0.49
CA THR A 404 0.14 19.09 -1.80
C THR A 404 1.40 18.24 -1.82
N ARG A 405 1.54 17.41 -2.85
CA ARG A 405 2.72 16.58 -3.07
C ARG A 405 3.36 16.88 -4.42
N LEU A 406 4.59 17.40 -4.41
CA LEU A 406 5.34 17.76 -5.60
C LEU A 406 6.38 16.67 -5.89
N ASP A 407 5.96 15.57 -6.52
CA ASP A 407 6.83 14.46 -6.92
C ASP A 407 7.53 14.78 -8.24
N MET A 408 8.32 15.86 -8.24
CA MET A 408 8.92 16.39 -9.45
C MET A 408 10.34 16.89 -9.25
N THR A 409 11.12 16.88 -10.34
CA THR A 409 12.49 17.40 -10.37
C THR A 409 12.51 18.82 -10.93
N LEU A 410 13.24 19.71 -10.27
CA LEU A 410 13.55 21.04 -10.77
C LEU A 410 14.96 21.03 -11.38
N ASP A 411 15.10 21.38 -12.65
CA ASP A 411 16.40 21.40 -13.33
C ASP A 411 17.33 22.50 -12.80
N GLN A 412 18.65 22.27 -12.95
CA GLN A 412 19.74 23.03 -12.32
C GLN A 412 19.88 24.47 -12.84
N GLY A 413 19.03 25.37 -12.37
CA GLY A 413 19.19 26.81 -12.54
C GLY A 413 18.23 27.60 -11.67
N ASP A 414 18.73 28.18 -10.56
CA ASP A 414 18.00 29.06 -9.63
C ASP A 414 16.50 28.75 -9.52
N GLY A 415 16.16 27.47 -9.36
CA GLY A 415 14.78 26.99 -9.28
C GLY A 415 14.10 27.60 -8.06
N PHE A 416 13.32 28.66 -8.28
CA PHE A 416 12.65 29.41 -7.24
C PHE A 416 11.22 28.90 -7.10
N LEU A 417 10.94 28.07 -6.08
CA LEU A 417 9.60 27.59 -5.78
C LEU A 417 8.84 28.66 -4.98
N ARG A 418 8.23 29.63 -5.68
CA ARG A 418 7.31 30.55 -5.00
C ARG A 418 5.95 29.87 -4.81
N ILE A 419 5.59 29.53 -3.57
CA ILE A 419 4.19 29.24 -3.22
C ILE A 419 3.56 30.58 -2.82
N ASP A 420 3.02 31.31 -3.80
CA ASP A 420 2.32 32.57 -3.54
C ASP A 420 1.03 32.32 -2.78
N GLY A 421 0.88 32.94 -1.60
CA GLY A 421 -0.22 32.68 -0.69
C GLY A 421 -0.84 33.96 -0.15
N ASN A 422 -1.80 34.52 -0.88
CA ASN A 422 -2.74 35.45 -0.27
C ASN A 422 -3.95 34.72 0.37
N ASP A 423 -4.26 33.47 -0.06
CA ASP A 423 -5.47 32.76 0.37
C ASP A 423 -5.26 31.29 0.86
N GLN A 424 -4.01 30.83 1.05
CA GLN A 424 -3.71 29.41 1.35
C GLN A 424 -3.69 29.04 2.85
N THR A 425 -4.61 29.59 3.64
CA THR A 425 -4.70 29.34 5.10
C THR A 425 -5.01 27.88 5.47
N THR A 426 -5.36 27.04 4.50
CA THR A 426 -5.80 25.65 4.71
C THR A 426 -4.72 24.61 4.50
N LEU A 427 -3.59 24.95 3.84
CA LEU A 427 -2.54 23.99 3.49
C LEU A 427 -1.80 23.54 4.76
N LYS A 428 -1.81 22.24 5.04
CA LYS A 428 -1.21 21.62 6.24
C LYS A 428 -0.11 20.62 5.92
N GLU A 429 -0.16 20.00 4.75
CA GLU A 429 0.80 18.98 4.32
C GLU A 429 1.47 19.41 3.02
N LEU A 430 2.80 19.33 2.97
CA LEU A 430 3.58 19.69 1.78
C LEU A 430 4.74 18.73 1.57
N ARG A 431 4.82 18.11 0.39
CA ARG A 431 6.07 17.51 -0.11
C ARG A 431 6.75 18.44 -1.11
N LEU A 432 8.03 18.71 -0.86
CA LEU A 432 8.86 19.52 -1.74
C LEU A 432 9.31 18.75 -2.98
N PRO A 433 9.47 19.44 -4.13
CA PRO A 433 10.09 18.85 -5.30
C PRO A 433 11.57 18.56 -5.03
N TYR A 434 12.13 17.63 -5.79
CA TYR A 434 13.56 17.36 -5.76
C TYR A 434 14.35 18.52 -6.39
N SER A 435 15.32 19.01 -5.64
CA SER A 435 16.28 20.03 -6.06
C SER A 435 17.67 19.67 -5.53
N ASP A 436 18.67 19.65 -6.40
CA ASP A 436 20.08 19.47 -5.99
C ASP A 436 20.63 20.69 -5.23
N ILE A 437 19.87 21.78 -5.15
CA ILE A 437 20.25 23.07 -4.53
C ILE A 437 19.31 23.45 -3.38
N GLN A 438 19.72 24.43 -2.57
CA GLN A 438 18.90 25.01 -1.51
C GLN A 438 17.56 25.49 -2.06
N PRO A 439 16.42 24.93 -1.59
CA PRO A 439 15.11 25.33 -2.07
C PRO A 439 14.84 26.76 -1.64
N ARG A 440 14.78 27.69 -2.60
CA ARG A 440 14.23 29.02 -2.36
C ARG A 440 12.72 28.92 -2.42
N ALA A 441 12.10 28.63 -1.28
CA ALA A 441 10.66 28.52 -1.16
C ALA A 441 10.09 29.50 -0.15
N PHE A 442 8.98 30.15 -0.50
CA PHE A 442 8.13 30.82 0.47
C PHE A 442 7.05 29.83 0.87
N ILE A 443 7.07 29.34 2.10
CA ILE A 443 6.13 28.32 2.59
C ILE A 443 5.23 28.96 3.66
N PRO A 444 3.90 28.78 3.58
CA PRO A 444 2.99 29.29 4.61
C PRO A 444 3.29 28.71 5.99
N ASN A 445 3.14 29.51 7.04
CA ASN A 445 3.28 29.03 8.43
C ASN A 445 2.05 28.22 8.94
N THR A 446 1.30 27.61 8.02
CA THR A 446 0.19 26.68 8.31
C THR A 446 0.61 25.22 8.17
N ILE A 447 1.78 24.95 7.58
CA ILE A 447 2.30 23.60 7.35
C ILE A 447 2.62 22.89 8.67
N LYS A 448 1.96 21.76 8.90
CA LYS A 448 2.20 20.88 10.04
C LYS A 448 3.06 19.68 9.66
N GLU A 449 2.98 19.24 8.41
CA GLU A 449 3.73 18.10 7.90
C GLU A 449 4.53 18.52 6.67
N LEU A 450 5.86 18.43 6.78
CA LEU A 450 6.78 18.77 5.72
C LEU A 450 7.57 17.52 5.32
N ASP A 451 7.43 17.12 4.06
CA ASP A 451 8.20 16.05 3.44
C ASP A 451 9.22 16.67 2.47
N ILE A 452 10.49 16.62 2.80
CA ILE A 452 11.55 17.14 1.92
C ILE A 452 11.99 16.10 0.88
N GLY A 453 11.42 14.89 0.87
CA GLY A 453 11.76 13.83 -0.08
C GLY A 453 13.25 13.52 -0.08
N ASP A 454 13.85 13.48 -1.27
CA ASP A 454 15.26 13.15 -1.48
C ASP A 454 16.19 14.37 -1.39
N ASN A 455 15.66 15.54 -1.03
CA ASN A 455 16.48 16.72 -0.80
C ASN A 455 17.41 16.50 0.39
N SER A 456 18.60 17.08 0.33
CA SER A 456 19.52 17.09 1.47
C SER A 456 18.90 17.86 2.63
N LEU A 457 18.82 17.22 3.81
CA LEU A 457 18.38 17.88 5.03
C LEU A 457 19.17 19.17 5.29
N ILE A 458 20.48 19.15 5.01
CA ILE A 458 21.40 20.29 5.18
C ILE A 458 20.92 21.50 4.40
N TYR A 459 20.52 21.31 3.15
CA TYR A 459 20.05 22.38 2.27
C TYR A 459 18.67 22.90 2.69
N CYS A 460 17.86 22.06 3.32
CA CYS A 460 16.52 22.43 3.77
C CYS A 460 16.49 23.03 5.19
N LEU A 461 17.60 23.03 5.94
CA LEU A 461 17.62 23.44 7.36
C LEU A 461 17.08 24.85 7.59
N ASP A 462 17.52 25.84 6.80
CA ASP A 462 17.08 27.23 6.96
C ASP A 462 15.59 27.40 6.69
N LEU A 463 15.07 26.66 5.69
CA LEU A 463 13.66 26.62 5.36
C LEU A 463 12.85 25.98 6.49
N ILE A 464 13.29 24.83 7.01
CA ILE A 464 12.63 24.14 8.12
C ILE A 464 12.56 25.06 9.36
N LYS A 465 13.66 25.75 9.69
CA LYS A 465 13.72 26.69 10.81
C LYS A 465 12.83 27.92 10.64
N SER A 466 12.47 28.27 9.41
CA SER A 466 11.59 29.41 9.14
C SER A 466 10.10 29.11 9.38
N ILE A 467 9.72 27.85 9.64
CA ILE A 467 8.32 27.40 9.75
C ILE A 467 8.07 26.82 11.15
N ASP A 468 7.58 27.65 12.06
CA ASP A 468 7.34 27.26 13.47
C ASP A 468 6.22 26.21 13.66
N SER A 469 5.32 26.10 12.68
CA SER A 469 4.14 25.24 12.72
C SER A 469 4.43 23.75 12.47
N ILE A 470 5.62 23.38 11.97
CA ILE A 470 5.98 21.99 11.64
C ILE A 470 5.92 21.12 12.89
N LYS A 471 5.21 20.00 12.78
CA LYS A 471 5.13 18.94 13.80
C LYS A 471 5.71 17.62 13.32
N THR A 472 5.60 17.35 12.02
CA THR A 472 6.15 16.16 11.37
C THR A 472 7.11 16.56 10.26
N LEU A 473 8.32 16.01 10.28
CA LEU A 473 9.32 16.15 9.23
C LEU A 473 9.62 14.78 8.61
N MET A 474 9.56 14.68 7.29
CA MET A 474 9.85 13.46 6.54
C MET A 474 10.99 13.68 5.55
N PHE A 475 11.88 12.70 5.41
CA PHE A 475 12.96 12.73 4.42
C PHE A 475 13.45 11.33 4.06
N SER A 476 14.06 11.21 2.88
CA SER A 476 14.53 9.94 2.32
C SER A 476 16.04 9.85 2.13
N LYS A 477 16.75 10.99 2.14
CA LYS A 477 18.22 11.04 2.02
C LYS A 477 18.89 11.24 3.37
N PHE A 478 19.60 10.23 3.86
CA PHE A 478 20.24 10.28 5.18
C PHE A 478 21.40 11.29 5.22
N PRO A 479 21.43 12.23 6.18
CA PRO A 479 22.60 13.08 6.40
C PRO A 479 23.74 12.27 7.05
N LYS A 480 24.99 12.71 6.85
CA LYS A 480 26.08 12.29 7.75
C LYS A 480 25.71 12.73 9.19
N ILE A 481 25.84 11.82 10.15
CA ILE A 481 25.25 11.79 11.51
C ILE A 481 25.42 13.08 12.36
N GLU A 482 26.31 14.00 12.00
CA GLU A 482 26.70 15.15 12.83
C GLU A 482 25.70 16.32 12.89
N ILE A 483 24.57 16.29 12.17
CA ILE A 483 23.75 17.50 11.94
C ILE A 483 22.44 17.55 12.74
N ILE A 484 22.04 16.48 13.41
CA ILE A 484 20.85 16.52 14.29
C ILE A 484 21.27 17.09 15.65
N SER A 485 21.56 18.40 15.72
CA SER A 485 21.55 19.07 17.01
C SER A 485 20.10 19.15 17.49
N PRO A 486 19.79 18.76 18.75
CA PRO A 486 18.43 18.82 19.28
C PRO A 486 17.80 20.21 19.19
N GLU A 487 18.64 21.25 19.17
CA GLU A 487 18.22 22.64 19.02
C GLU A 487 17.58 22.96 17.67
N SER A 488 18.03 22.31 16.59
CA SER A 488 17.56 22.60 15.23
C SER A 488 16.14 22.11 14.96
N PHE A 489 15.59 21.24 15.82
CA PHE A 489 14.30 20.60 15.64
C PHE A 489 13.40 20.68 16.89
N LYS A 490 13.61 21.67 17.77
CA LYS A 490 12.87 21.79 19.05
C LYS A 490 11.35 21.78 18.88
N THR A 491 10.80 22.30 17.79
CA THR A 491 9.36 22.38 17.54
C THR A 491 8.76 21.13 16.89
N ILE A 492 9.61 20.23 16.38
CA ILE A 492 9.23 19.04 15.61
C ILE A 492 9.12 17.84 16.56
N ASN A 493 7.94 17.24 16.60
CA ASN A 493 7.65 16.12 17.49
C ASN A 493 7.93 14.77 16.83
N ASN A 494 7.79 14.72 15.51
CA ASN A 494 7.84 13.50 14.73
C ASN A 494 8.83 13.66 13.57
N ILE A 495 9.81 12.78 13.49
CA ILE A 495 10.76 12.74 12.37
C ILE A 495 10.71 11.33 11.77
N ILE A 496 10.42 11.25 10.47
CA ILE A 496 10.29 9.99 9.73
C ILE A 496 11.40 9.96 8.67
N TYR A 497 12.31 9.02 8.80
CA TYR A 497 13.32 8.74 7.79
C TYR A 497 12.92 7.49 7.00
N THR A 498 12.88 7.59 5.67
CA THR A 498 12.57 6.45 4.79
C THR A 498 13.79 6.11 3.94
N GLU A 499 14.44 4.99 4.23
CA GLU A 499 15.58 4.53 3.42
C GLU A 499 15.09 3.89 2.11
N GLU A 500 15.41 4.51 0.97
CA GLU A 500 14.92 4.06 -0.35
C GLU A 500 15.38 2.64 -0.73
N THR A 501 16.60 2.25 -0.34
CA THR A 501 17.23 0.97 -0.78
C THR A 501 16.59 -0.28 -0.19
N TYR A 502 15.97 -0.18 0.99
CA TYR A 502 15.38 -1.34 1.68
C TYR A 502 13.93 -1.12 2.11
N ARG A 503 13.33 0.06 1.84
CA ARG A 503 12.05 0.50 2.42
C ARG A 503 12.03 0.41 3.95
N ASN A 504 13.19 0.52 4.58
CA ASN A 504 13.28 0.60 6.03
C ASN A 504 12.83 2.00 6.45
N ILE A 505 11.76 2.07 7.23
CA ILE A 505 11.28 3.31 7.82
C ILE A 505 11.86 3.40 9.23
N VAL A 506 12.74 4.36 9.46
CA VAL A 506 13.22 4.68 10.80
C VAL A 506 12.38 5.82 11.35
N ILE A 507 11.73 5.56 12.47
CA ILE A 507 10.85 6.53 13.11
C ILE A 507 11.53 7.08 14.35
N TYR A 508 11.61 8.41 14.43
CA TYR A 508 12.07 9.14 15.59
C TYR A 508 10.88 9.86 16.23
N ARG A 509 10.64 9.63 17.51
CA ARG A 509 9.67 10.39 18.30
C ARG A 509 10.38 11.19 19.37
N LYS A 510 10.14 12.50 19.39
CA LYS A 510 10.66 13.37 20.44
C LYS A 510 9.93 13.08 21.75
N LEU A 511 10.68 12.82 22.83
CA LEU A 511 10.13 12.71 24.18
C LEU A 511 10.20 14.05 24.91
N ASP A 512 11.37 14.69 24.86
CA ASP A 512 11.60 16.04 25.36
C ASP A 512 12.73 16.69 24.53
N ASP A 513 13.21 17.87 24.96
CA ASP A 513 14.24 18.61 24.24
C ASP A 513 15.59 17.88 24.09
N ASN A 514 15.84 16.84 24.88
CA ASN A 514 17.12 16.12 24.92
C ASN A 514 17.02 14.64 24.52
N TYR A 515 15.84 14.05 24.55
CA TYR A 515 15.64 12.62 24.33
C TYR A 515 14.68 12.31 23.18
N TYR A 516 15.06 11.33 22.37
CA TYR A 516 14.28 10.77 21.28
C TYR A 516 14.18 9.25 21.44
N LEU A 517 13.02 8.69 21.11
CA LEU A 517 12.88 7.26 20.84
C LEU A 517 13.15 7.00 19.37
N ILE A 518 13.81 5.89 19.08
CA ILE A 518 14.12 5.45 17.72
C ILE A 518 13.57 4.04 17.55
N LEU A 519 12.77 3.85 16.51
CA LEU A 519 12.32 2.54 16.07
C LEU A 519 13.06 2.18 14.78
N PHE A 520 13.82 1.09 14.84
CA PHE A 520 14.40 0.45 13.67
C PHE A 520 13.53 -0.75 13.28
N PRO A 521 13.26 -0.97 11.97
CA PRO A 521 12.57 -2.16 11.49
C PRO A 521 13.38 -3.45 11.68
#